data_AF-A0A8C5T3P0-F1
#
_entry.id   AF-A0A8C5T3P0-F1
#
_cell.length_a   1.000
_cell.length_b   1.000
_cell.length_c   1.000
_cell.angle_alpha   90.00
_cell.angle_beta   90.00
_cell.angle_gamma   90.00
#
_symmetry.space_group_name_H-M   'P 1'
#
loop_
_entity.id
_entity.type
_entity.pdbx_description
1 polymer ?
#
loop_
_entity_poly.entity_id
_entity_poly.type
_entity_poly.pdbx_seq_one_letter_code
_entity_poly.pdbx_strand_id
1 'polypeptide(L)'
;MLHLTDIQLQDNKVFLSMLNHVLSVDGFYFSTTYDLTHTLQRLANTSPEFQEMSLLERADPRFVWNGHLLREFIAQPEIHRFATPVMHGFITMHSCCINGKCFDWLLVSRRSCFRAGVRYYVRGIDSEGHAANFVETEQIVHYKGSKASFVQTRGSIPFFWSQRPNLKYKPKPQISKSVNHMDGFQRHFDSQIISYGKQIIVNLVNQKGSEKPLEQTFAKMVNSMGNGMVKYVAFDFHKECSRMRWDRLQILVDQLSEQQDELLGK
;
A
#
# COMPACT_ATOMS: atom_id res chain seq x y z
N MET A 1 -18.21 36.36 15.84
CA MET A 1 -18.77 35.03 16.14
C MET A 1 -19.66 34.65 14.97
N LEU A 2 -19.28 33.65 14.17
CA LEU A 2 -20.20 33.09 13.17
C LEU A 2 -21.28 32.33 13.96
N HIS A 3 -22.51 32.85 13.98
CA HIS A 3 -23.64 32.13 14.59
C HIS A 3 -23.99 30.94 13.69
N LEU A 4 -23.52 29.76 14.09
CA LEU A 4 -23.91 28.50 13.44
C LEU A 4 -25.39 28.25 13.68
N THR A 5 -26.08 27.72 12.69
CA THR A 5 -27.45 27.20 12.84
C THR A 5 -27.44 25.94 13.71
N ASP A 6 -28.60 25.54 14.26
CA ASP A 6 -28.71 24.32 15.06
C ASP A 6 -28.29 23.05 14.28
N ILE A 7 -28.59 23.01 12.98
CA ILE A 7 -28.15 21.94 12.08
C ILE A 7 -26.62 21.95 11.96
N GLN A 8 -26.01 23.11 11.72
CA GLN A 8 -24.55 23.24 11.64
C GLN A 8 -23.87 22.87 12.96
N LEU A 9 -24.46 23.19 14.11
CA LEU A 9 -23.95 22.77 15.41
C LEU A 9 -24.00 21.25 15.56
N GLN A 10 -25.07 20.61 15.12
CA GLN A 10 -25.21 19.16 15.17
C GLN A 10 -24.23 18.47 14.22
N ASP A 11 -24.11 18.95 12.99
CA ASP A 11 -23.14 18.43 12.01
C ASP A 11 -21.71 18.58 12.51
N ASN A 12 -21.37 19.74 13.08
CA ASN A 12 -20.05 19.98 13.65
C ASN A 12 -19.74 19.01 14.81
N LYS A 13 -20.71 18.73 15.69
CA LYS A 13 -20.53 17.73 16.76
C LYS A 13 -20.24 16.34 16.18
N VAL A 14 -20.95 15.95 15.12
CA VAL A 14 -20.74 14.67 14.44
C VAL A 14 -19.35 14.61 13.80
N PHE A 15 -18.94 15.65 13.07
CA PHE A 15 -17.61 15.69 12.45
C PHE A 15 -16.48 15.68 13.48
N LEU A 16 -16.60 16.45 14.57
CA LEU A 16 -15.63 16.43 15.65
C LEU A 16 -15.55 15.05 16.32
N SER A 17 -16.69 14.38 16.52
CA SER A 17 -16.70 13.01 17.04
C SER A 17 -16.00 12.03 16.10
N MET A 18 -16.19 12.15 14.78
CA MET A 18 -15.52 11.30 13.80
C MET A 18 -14.01 11.58 13.76
N LEU A 19 -13.61 12.84 13.83
CA LEU A 19 -12.20 13.24 13.85
C LEU A 19 -11.51 12.73 15.11
N ASN A 20 -12.11 12.95 16.28
CA ASN A 20 -11.58 12.45 17.56
C ASN A 20 -11.45 10.93 17.57
N HIS A 21 -12.42 10.22 16.99
CA HIS A 21 -12.33 8.77 16.85
C HIS A 21 -11.11 8.38 16.01
N VAL A 22 -10.89 8.99 14.84
CA VAL A 22 -9.74 8.68 13.98
C VAL A 22 -8.42 9.03 14.69
N LEU A 23 -8.33 10.18 15.35
CA LEU A 23 -7.13 10.61 16.08
C LEU A 23 -6.82 9.75 17.30
N SER A 24 -7.82 9.04 17.86
CA SER A 24 -7.63 8.10 18.96
C SER A 24 -7.14 6.71 18.51
N VAL A 25 -7.13 6.44 17.21
CA VAL A 25 -6.64 5.17 16.66
C VAL A 25 -5.11 5.22 16.59
N ASP A 26 -4.46 4.13 17.01
CA ASP A 26 -3.01 3.97 16.88
C ASP A 26 -2.58 3.84 15.41
N GLY A 27 -1.28 4.01 15.17
CA GLY A 27 -0.67 3.75 13.88
C GLY A 27 -0.35 5.00 13.07
N PHE A 28 -0.34 6.18 13.70
CA PHE A 28 0.23 7.39 13.14
C PHE A 28 1.70 7.54 13.58
N TYR A 29 2.59 7.72 12.60
CA TYR A 29 4.02 7.86 12.83
C TYR A 29 4.56 9.07 12.08
N PHE A 30 5.52 9.75 12.67
CA PHE A 30 6.24 10.85 12.03
C PHE A 30 7.70 10.82 12.49
N SER A 31 8.54 11.51 11.73
CA SER A 31 9.91 11.82 12.14
C SER A 31 10.21 13.25 11.70
N THR A 32 10.99 13.96 12.50
CA THR A 32 11.40 15.34 12.21
C THR A 32 12.68 15.41 11.38
N THR A 33 13.36 14.27 11.20
CA THR A 33 14.68 14.20 10.54
C THR A 33 14.76 13.16 9.43
N TYR A 34 13.80 12.24 9.37
CA TYR A 34 13.77 11.16 8.39
C TYR A 34 12.44 11.13 7.66
N ASP A 35 12.47 10.92 6.34
CA ASP A 35 11.24 10.79 5.56
C ASP A 35 10.69 9.37 5.65
N LEU A 36 9.68 9.19 6.51
CA LEU A 36 8.98 7.91 6.68
C LEU A 36 8.08 7.54 5.50
N THR A 37 7.80 8.45 4.57
CA THR A 37 6.91 8.21 3.42
C THR A 37 7.62 7.49 2.27
N HIS A 38 8.96 7.50 2.26
CA HIS A 38 9.79 6.82 1.28
C HIS A 38 10.42 5.54 1.86
N THR A 39 10.66 4.55 1.00
CA THR A 39 11.52 3.41 1.34
C THR A 39 12.98 3.86 1.40
N LEU A 40 13.78 3.15 2.18
CA LEU A 40 15.23 3.31 2.18
C LEU A 40 15.80 3.11 0.77
N GLN A 41 15.29 2.14 0.01
CA GLN A 41 15.72 1.89 -1.38
C GLN A 41 15.44 3.10 -2.28
N ARG A 42 14.28 3.76 -2.13
CA ARG A 42 13.92 4.95 -2.93
C ARG A 42 14.80 6.12 -2.54
N LEU A 43 14.97 6.39 -1.24
CA LEU A 43 15.84 7.46 -0.75
C LEU A 43 17.30 7.28 -1.18
N ALA A 44 17.82 6.04 -1.18
CA ALA A 44 19.18 5.75 -1.62
C ALA A 44 19.44 6.09 -3.10
N ASN A 45 18.38 6.12 -3.92
CA ASN A 45 18.44 6.41 -5.36
C ASN A 45 18.02 7.85 -5.71
N THR A 46 17.89 8.73 -4.72
CA THR A 46 17.55 10.15 -4.93
C THR A 46 18.80 11.02 -5.06
N SER A 47 18.66 12.18 -5.72
CA SER A 47 19.77 13.13 -5.85
C SER A 47 20.03 13.85 -4.52
N PRO A 48 21.24 14.42 -4.32
CA PRO A 48 21.53 15.23 -3.14
C PRO A 48 20.54 16.39 -2.94
N GLU A 49 20.10 17.03 -4.03
CA GLU A 49 19.15 18.15 -3.98
C GLU A 49 17.79 17.70 -3.42
N PHE A 50 17.34 16.49 -3.76
CA PHE A 50 16.14 15.90 -3.17
C PHE A 50 16.29 15.65 -1.66
N GLN A 51 17.50 15.36 -1.19
CA GLN A 51 17.76 15.14 0.24
C GLN A 51 17.83 16.45 1.04
N GLU A 52 18.11 17.58 0.37
CA GLU A 52 18.11 18.93 0.94
C GLU A 52 16.72 19.55 1.04
N MET A 53 15.76 19.09 0.20
CA MET A 53 14.35 19.49 0.29
C MET A 53 13.77 19.21 1.68
N SER A 54 12.81 20.03 2.10
CA SER A 54 12.10 19.81 3.36
C SER A 54 11.32 18.48 3.32
N LEU A 55 11.00 17.93 4.50
CA LEU A 55 10.17 16.73 4.59
C LEU A 55 8.82 16.89 3.88
N LEU A 56 8.23 18.10 3.92
CA LEU A 56 6.97 18.36 3.25
C LEU A 56 7.11 18.29 1.72
N GLU A 57 8.12 18.95 1.16
CA GLU A 57 8.28 19.07 -0.30
C GLU A 57 8.59 17.73 -0.95
N ARG A 58 9.39 16.90 -0.26
CA ARG A 58 9.84 15.62 -0.83
C ARG A 58 8.95 14.43 -0.50
N ALA A 59 7.98 14.57 0.41
CA ALA A 59 7.17 13.45 0.87
C ALA A 59 6.37 12.78 -0.26
N ASP A 60 6.22 11.47 -0.19
CA ASP A 60 5.40 10.70 -1.11
C ASP A 60 3.93 10.91 -0.75
N PRO A 61 3.13 11.61 -1.59
CA PRO A 61 1.76 11.99 -1.25
C PRO A 61 0.84 10.79 -1.05
N ARG A 62 1.21 9.60 -1.55
CA ARG A 62 0.49 8.35 -1.28
C ARG A 62 0.47 8.08 0.23
N PHE A 63 1.53 8.41 0.96
CA PHE A 63 1.72 8.02 2.36
C PHE A 63 1.68 9.20 3.36
N VAL A 64 1.24 10.39 2.93
CA VAL A 64 1.02 11.56 3.81
C VAL A 64 -0.45 11.63 4.25
N TRP A 65 -0.76 11.06 5.40
CA TRP A 65 -2.13 11.02 5.93
C TRP A 65 -2.73 12.41 6.18
N ASN A 66 -1.94 13.32 6.73
CA ASN A 66 -2.34 14.71 6.96
C ASN A 66 -2.15 15.62 5.74
N GLY A 67 -1.91 15.06 4.53
CA GLY A 67 -1.54 15.85 3.35
C GLY A 67 -2.59 16.90 2.96
N HIS A 68 -3.88 16.60 3.19
CA HIS A 68 -4.96 17.59 3.00
C HIS A 68 -4.81 18.81 3.91
N LEU A 69 -4.42 18.61 5.17
CA LEU A 69 -4.21 19.69 6.15
C LEU A 69 -2.94 20.49 5.84
N LEU A 70 -1.93 19.84 5.27
CA LEU A 70 -0.65 20.48 4.95
C LEU A 70 -0.69 21.28 3.64
N ARG A 71 -1.73 21.14 2.83
CA ARG A 71 -1.81 21.73 1.48
C ARG A 71 -1.60 23.25 1.48
N GLU A 72 -2.18 23.96 2.43
CA GLU A 72 -2.06 25.42 2.55
C GLU A 72 -0.63 25.87 2.90
N PHE A 73 0.17 24.99 3.51
CA PHE A 73 1.53 25.30 3.91
C PHE A 73 2.55 25.04 2.80
N ILE A 74 2.18 24.29 1.75
CA ILE A 74 3.08 23.97 0.63
C ILE A 74 3.60 25.25 -0.03
N ALA A 75 2.74 26.26 -0.18
CA ALA A 75 3.08 27.53 -0.83
C ALA A 75 4.00 28.45 0.01
N GLN A 76 4.33 28.09 1.25
CA GLN A 76 5.08 28.93 2.20
C GLN A 76 6.31 28.18 2.75
N PRO A 77 7.46 28.21 2.04
CA PRO A 77 8.68 27.50 2.45
C PRO A 77 9.15 27.81 3.88
N GLU A 78 8.96 29.03 4.36
CA GLU A 78 9.39 29.51 5.67
C GLU A 78 8.74 28.77 6.87
N ILE A 79 7.57 28.16 6.63
CA ILE A 79 6.82 27.39 7.62
C ILE A 79 6.91 25.88 7.42
N HIS A 80 7.62 25.39 6.40
CA HIS A 80 7.76 23.94 6.16
C HIS A 80 8.33 23.19 7.37
N ARG A 81 9.15 23.86 8.20
CA ARG A 81 9.66 23.33 9.48
C ARG A 81 8.57 22.93 10.48
N PHE A 82 7.36 23.48 10.36
CA PHE A 82 6.20 23.20 11.20
C PHE A 82 5.21 22.23 10.53
N ALA A 83 5.41 21.93 9.24
CA ALA A 83 4.51 21.11 8.43
C ALA A 83 5.08 19.69 8.28
N THR A 84 5.01 18.90 9.36
CA THR A 84 5.54 17.53 9.38
C THR A 84 4.58 16.53 8.72
N PRO A 85 5.02 15.77 7.70
CA PRO A 85 4.26 14.66 7.15
C PRO A 85 4.02 13.56 8.20
N VAL A 86 2.77 13.13 8.32
CA VAL A 86 2.36 12.02 9.19
C VAL A 86 1.98 10.83 8.33
N MET A 87 2.60 9.69 8.59
CA MET A 87 2.32 8.40 7.93
C MET A 87 1.34 7.59 8.78
N HIS A 88 0.38 6.92 8.14
CA HIS A 88 -0.49 5.95 8.81
C HIS A 88 -0.13 4.51 8.42
N GLY A 89 0.05 3.63 9.40
CA GLY A 89 0.52 2.27 9.16
C GLY A 89 1.09 1.61 10.42
N PHE A 90 2.31 1.09 10.34
CA PHE A 90 2.97 0.37 11.43
C PHE A 90 4.49 0.52 11.37
N ILE A 91 5.14 0.70 12.51
CA ILE A 91 6.59 0.65 12.64
C ILE A 91 6.93 -0.18 13.86
N THR A 92 7.83 -1.15 13.70
CA THR A 92 8.53 -1.77 14.83
C THR A 92 10.01 -1.87 14.55
N MET A 93 10.80 -1.87 15.61
CA MET A 93 12.24 -2.02 15.58
C MET A 93 12.67 -2.95 16.71
N HIS A 94 13.48 -3.93 16.39
CA HIS A 94 14.01 -4.90 17.33
C HIS A 94 15.51 -5.05 17.11
N SER A 95 16.30 -4.97 18.18
CA SER A 95 17.70 -5.39 18.14
C SER A 95 17.76 -6.91 18.32
N CYS A 96 18.37 -7.59 17.35
CA CYS A 96 18.47 -9.04 17.26
C CYS A 96 19.94 -9.47 17.27
N CYS A 97 20.24 -10.70 17.67
CA CYS A 97 21.57 -11.27 17.52
C CYS A 97 21.50 -12.69 16.96
N ILE A 98 22.22 -12.96 15.87
CA ILE A 98 22.32 -14.29 15.24
C ILE A 98 23.81 -14.65 15.15
N ASN A 99 24.19 -15.82 15.66
CA ASN A 99 25.57 -16.32 15.63
C ASN A 99 26.59 -15.28 16.15
N GLY A 100 26.26 -14.59 17.25
CA GLY A 100 27.10 -13.55 17.86
C GLY A 100 27.14 -12.22 17.12
N LYS A 101 26.41 -12.06 16.01
CA LYS A 101 26.30 -10.80 15.27
C LYS A 101 25.00 -10.10 15.64
N CYS A 102 25.10 -8.94 16.27
CA CYS A 102 23.93 -8.13 16.63
C CYS A 102 23.62 -7.10 15.55
N PHE A 103 22.34 -6.97 15.20
CA PHE A 103 21.81 -6.11 14.14
C PHE A 103 20.44 -5.57 14.55
N ASP A 104 20.04 -4.44 13.98
CA ASP A 104 18.68 -3.94 14.13
C ASP A 104 17.82 -4.42 12.96
N TRP A 105 16.64 -4.94 13.29
CA TRP A 105 15.62 -5.35 12.35
C TRP A 105 14.41 -4.43 12.51
N LEU A 106 14.03 -3.78 11.43
CA LEU A 106 12.89 -2.88 11.38
C LEU A 106 11.85 -3.41 10.39
N LEU A 107 10.58 -3.22 10.73
CA LEU A 107 9.46 -3.46 9.83
C LEU A 107 8.60 -2.19 9.78
N VAL A 108 8.51 -1.60 8.59
CA VAL A 108 7.75 -0.38 8.33
C VAL A 108 6.67 -0.69 7.31
N SER A 109 5.40 -0.55 7.69
CA SER A 109 4.27 -0.63 6.76
C SER A 109 3.63 0.74 6.62
N ARG A 110 3.53 1.24 5.39
CA ARG A 110 2.89 2.52 5.04
C ARG A 110 1.59 2.26 4.30
N ARG A 111 0.48 2.79 4.78
CA ARG A 111 -0.81 2.67 4.11
C ARG A 111 -1.06 3.89 3.23
N SER A 112 -1.43 3.64 1.98
CA SER A 112 -1.79 4.70 1.05
C SER A 112 -3.07 5.41 1.48
N CYS A 113 -3.07 6.73 1.30
CA CYS A 113 -4.18 7.63 1.51
C CYS A 113 -5.08 7.71 0.27
N PHE A 114 -4.55 7.32 -0.90
CA PHE A 114 -5.31 7.27 -2.13
C PHE A 114 -6.30 6.10 -2.11
N ARG A 115 -7.53 6.37 -2.54
CA ARG A 115 -8.64 5.41 -2.53
C ARG A 115 -8.76 4.66 -1.18
N ALA A 116 -8.53 5.37 -0.08
CA ALA A 116 -8.69 4.83 1.25
C ALA A 116 -10.18 4.58 1.57
N GLY A 117 -10.48 3.49 2.27
CA GLY A 117 -11.82 3.26 2.79
C GLY A 117 -12.02 1.83 3.27
N VAL A 118 -13.16 1.61 3.90
CA VAL A 118 -13.45 0.33 4.55
C VAL A 118 -13.58 -0.81 3.53
N ARG A 119 -13.09 -1.99 3.92
CA ARG A 119 -12.90 -3.19 3.09
C ARG A 119 -14.06 -3.51 2.12
N TYR A 120 -15.31 -3.36 2.58
CA TYR A 120 -16.49 -3.72 1.77
C TYR A 120 -17.04 -2.58 0.92
N TYR A 121 -16.68 -1.33 1.21
CA TYR A 121 -17.15 -0.17 0.44
C TYR A 121 -16.15 0.24 -0.63
N VAL A 122 -14.85 0.02 -0.39
CA VAL A 122 -13.79 0.45 -1.29
C VAL A 122 -12.94 -0.74 -1.74
N ARG A 123 -13.12 -1.10 -3.01
CA ARG A 123 -12.45 -2.18 -3.73
C ARG A 123 -12.07 -1.72 -5.13
N GLY A 124 -11.19 -2.47 -5.77
CA GLY A 124 -10.69 -2.16 -7.10
C GLY A 124 -9.82 -0.91 -7.15
N ILE A 125 -9.73 -0.34 -8.33
CA ILE A 125 -9.05 0.94 -8.62
C ILE A 125 -10.05 2.09 -8.79
N ASP A 126 -9.55 3.32 -8.71
CA ASP A 126 -10.24 4.51 -9.21
C ASP A 126 -9.87 4.82 -10.67
N SER A 127 -10.33 5.96 -11.20
CA SER A 127 -10.04 6.40 -12.58
C SER A 127 -8.55 6.66 -12.83
N GLU A 128 -7.81 6.97 -11.78
CA GLU A 128 -6.39 7.30 -11.85
C GLU A 128 -5.50 6.05 -11.66
N GLY A 129 -6.10 4.87 -11.43
CA GLY A 129 -5.37 3.61 -11.26
C GLY A 129 -4.90 3.36 -9.82
N HIS A 130 -5.34 4.14 -8.83
CA HIS A 130 -4.99 3.89 -7.43
C HIS A 130 -5.78 2.70 -6.89
N ALA A 131 -5.07 1.64 -6.50
CA ALA A 131 -5.69 0.47 -5.90
C ALA A 131 -6.15 0.77 -4.46
N ALA A 132 -7.37 0.37 -4.13
CA ALA A 132 -7.91 0.51 -2.78
C ALA A 132 -7.06 -0.26 -1.77
N ASN A 133 -6.89 0.31 -0.57
CA ASN A 133 -6.16 -0.30 0.54
C ASN A 133 -4.73 -0.73 0.17
N PHE A 134 -4.05 0.09 -0.64
CA PHE A 134 -2.64 -0.11 -0.98
C PHE A 134 -1.75 0.08 0.25
N VAL A 135 -0.81 -0.83 0.47
CA VAL A 135 0.16 -0.82 1.55
C VAL A 135 1.52 -1.20 1.00
N GLU A 136 2.54 -0.44 1.35
CA GLU A 136 3.94 -0.75 1.12
C GLU A 136 4.55 -1.21 2.44
N THR A 137 5.15 -2.39 2.48
CA THR A 137 5.82 -2.93 3.67
C THR A 137 7.29 -3.12 3.37
N GLU A 138 8.14 -2.48 4.16
CA GLU A 138 9.58 -2.51 4.05
C GLU A 138 10.18 -3.19 5.28
N GLN A 139 11.00 -4.21 5.04
CA GLN A 139 11.87 -4.80 6.04
C GLN A 139 13.27 -4.20 5.89
N ILE A 140 13.82 -3.67 6.98
CA ILE A 140 15.16 -3.08 6.99
C ILE A 140 16.02 -3.86 7.98
N VAL A 141 17.23 -4.20 7.55
CA VAL A 141 18.28 -4.74 8.43
C VAL A 141 19.43 -3.75 8.46
N HIS A 142 19.82 -3.32 9.66
CA HIS A 142 20.96 -2.45 9.89
C HIS A 142 22.04 -3.21 10.68
N TYR A 143 23.22 -3.35 10.09
CA TYR A 143 24.34 -4.07 10.67
C TYR A 143 25.65 -3.35 10.38
N LYS A 144 26.33 -2.88 11.43
CA LYS A 144 27.65 -2.22 11.37
C LYS A 144 27.74 -1.10 10.31
N GLY A 145 26.71 -0.25 10.23
CA GLY A 145 26.64 0.86 9.27
C GLY A 145 26.08 0.47 7.89
N SER A 146 26.05 -0.82 7.54
CA SER A 146 25.40 -1.31 6.32
C SER A 146 23.90 -1.46 6.54
N LYS A 147 23.11 -1.04 5.56
CA LYS A 147 21.65 -1.17 5.57
C LYS A 147 21.19 -1.97 4.36
N ALA A 148 20.28 -2.91 4.58
CA ALA A 148 19.55 -3.61 3.53
C ALA A 148 18.06 -3.31 3.67
N SER A 149 17.37 -3.16 2.55
CA SER A 149 15.92 -2.94 2.50
C SER A 149 15.28 -3.93 1.53
N PHE A 150 14.15 -4.49 1.95
CA PHE A 150 13.32 -5.38 1.15
C PHE A 150 11.87 -4.90 1.21
N VAL A 151 11.30 -4.58 0.06
CA VAL A 151 9.98 -3.94 -0.06
C VAL A 151 8.99 -4.91 -0.69
N GLN A 152 7.80 -5.01 -0.09
CA GLN A 152 6.66 -5.75 -0.63
C GLN A 152 5.41 -4.86 -0.63
N THR A 153 4.63 -4.93 -1.70
CA THR A 153 3.39 -4.17 -1.84
C THR A 153 2.17 -5.07 -1.78
N ARG A 154 1.08 -4.58 -1.19
CA ARG A 154 -0.22 -5.23 -1.14
C ARG A 154 -1.31 -4.24 -1.49
N GLY A 155 -2.26 -4.63 -2.33
CA GLY A 155 -3.42 -3.79 -2.65
C GLY A 155 -4.63 -4.61 -3.09
N SER A 156 -5.75 -3.92 -3.33
CA SER A 156 -6.90 -4.52 -3.99
C SER A 156 -6.56 -4.92 -5.43
N ILE A 157 -7.21 -5.96 -5.95
CA ILE A 157 -7.09 -6.37 -7.37
C ILE A 157 -7.41 -5.17 -8.27
N PRO A 158 -6.53 -4.80 -9.23
CA PRO A 158 -6.52 -3.47 -9.83
C PRO A 158 -7.46 -3.31 -11.04
N PHE A 159 -8.74 -3.66 -10.89
CA PHE A 159 -9.79 -3.32 -11.86
C PHE A 159 -11.06 -2.86 -11.15
N PHE A 160 -12.04 -2.32 -11.89
CA PHE A 160 -13.30 -1.86 -11.30
C PHE A 160 -14.20 -3.01 -10.81
N TRP A 161 -14.21 -3.26 -9.49
CA TRP A 161 -15.10 -4.21 -8.85
C TRP A 161 -15.53 -3.73 -7.45
N SER A 162 -16.63 -4.28 -6.95
CA SER A 162 -17.18 -3.97 -5.64
C SER A 162 -17.62 -5.22 -4.89
N GLN A 163 -17.73 -5.12 -3.57
CA GLN A 163 -18.22 -6.19 -2.71
C GLN A 163 -19.00 -5.57 -1.55
N ARG A 164 -20.08 -4.86 -1.89
CA ARG A 164 -20.87 -4.10 -0.92
C ARG A 164 -21.48 -5.03 0.14
N PRO A 165 -21.53 -4.61 1.42
CA PRO A 165 -22.19 -5.39 2.46
C PRO A 165 -23.64 -5.69 2.09
N ASN A 166 -24.09 -6.90 2.44
CA ASN A 166 -25.50 -7.29 2.41
C ASN A 166 -25.76 -8.23 3.59
N LEU A 167 -26.99 -8.76 3.71
CA LEU A 167 -27.35 -9.68 4.79
C LEU A 167 -26.58 -11.02 4.79
N LYS A 168 -25.72 -11.28 3.79
CA LYS A 168 -24.91 -12.49 3.72
C LYS A 168 -23.56 -12.27 4.38
N TYR A 169 -23.08 -13.28 5.11
CA TYR A 169 -21.77 -13.30 5.75
C TYR A 169 -20.60 -12.97 4.78
N LYS A 170 -20.65 -13.50 3.55
CA LYS A 170 -19.69 -13.19 2.48
C LYS A 170 -20.42 -12.68 1.24
N PRO A 171 -20.56 -11.35 1.07
CA PRO A 171 -21.16 -10.78 -0.13
C PRO A 171 -20.38 -11.19 -1.39
N LYS A 172 -21.08 -11.48 -2.47
CA LYS A 172 -20.46 -11.88 -3.74
C LYS A 172 -19.78 -10.68 -4.41
N PRO A 173 -18.51 -10.78 -4.84
CA PRO A 173 -17.87 -9.74 -5.64
C PRO A 173 -18.62 -9.48 -6.95
N GLN A 174 -18.73 -8.21 -7.33
CA GLN A 174 -19.36 -7.75 -8.57
C GLN A 174 -18.33 -6.95 -9.38
N ILE A 175 -17.99 -7.45 -10.56
CA ILE A 175 -17.14 -6.75 -11.53
C ILE A 175 -18.03 -5.79 -12.31
N SER A 176 -17.59 -4.54 -12.44
CA SER A 176 -18.32 -3.54 -13.24
C SER A 176 -18.39 -3.99 -14.69
N LYS A 177 -19.54 -3.84 -15.36
CA LYS A 177 -19.70 -4.19 -16.78
C LYS A 177 -19.73 -2.96 -17.70
N SER A 178 -19.89 -1.79 -17.12
CA SER A 178 -20.11 -0.52 -17.83
C SER A 178 -18.84 0.33 -17.98
N VAL A 179 -17.71 -0.12 -17.42
CA VAL A 179 -16.48 0.66 -17.35
C VAL A 179 -15.35 -0.09 -18.04
N ASN A 180 -14.54 0.64 -18.82
CA ASN A 180 -13.31 0.09 -19.37
C ASN A 180 -12.30 -0.16 -18.24
N HIS A 181 -11.98 -1.43 -17.98
CA HIS A 181 -11.01 -1.79 -16.96
C HIS A 181 -9.55 -1.59 -17.39
N MET A 182 -9.25 -1.67 -18.70
CA MET A 182 -7.88 -1.76 -19.18
C MET A 182 -7.10 -0.46 -18.99
N ASP A 183 -7.74 0.70 -19.18
CA ASP A 183 -7.09 2.01 -19.02
C ASP A 183 -6.56 2.18 -17.58
N GLY A 184 -7.45 2.08 -16.58
CA GLY A 184 -7.04 2.18 -15.18
C GLY A 184 -6.08 1.06 -14.73
N PHE A 185 -6.20 -0.14 -15.30
CA PHE A 185 -5.30 -1.27 -15.02
C PHE A 185 -3.89 -1.03 -15.56
N GLN A 186 -3.76 -0.49 -16.77
CA GLN A 186 -2.48 -0.10 -17.35
C GLN A 186 -1.84 1.02 -16.53
N ARG A 187 -2.57 2.10 -16.24
CA ARG A 187 -2.08 3.19 -15.36
C ARG A 187 -1.59 2.68 -14.02
N HIS A 188 -2.32 1.74 -13.42
CA HIS A 188 -1.90 1.10 -12.17
C HIS A 188 -0.53 0.44 -12.32
N PHE A 189 -0.35 -0.47 -13.28
CA PHE A 189 0.90 -1.19 -13.44
C PHE A 189 2.05 -0.33 -13.95
N ASP A 190 1.78 0.67 -14.79
CA ASP A 190 2.79 1.66 -15.19
C ASP A 190 3.33 2.40 -13.96
N SER A 191 2.44 2.84 -13.06
CA SER A 191 2.86 3.47 -11.79
C SER A 191 3.65 2.52 -10.88
N GLN A 192 3.28 1.23 -10.84
CA GLN A 192 4.00 0.22 -10.06
C GLN A 192 5.39 -0.04 -10.65
N ILE A 193 5.51 -0.13 -11.98
CA ILE A 193 6.78 -0.36 -12.66
C ILE A 193 7.73 0.81 -12.46
N ILE A 194 7.23 2.04 -12.54
CA ILE A 194 8.03 3.24 -12.26
C ILE A 194 8.50 3.24 -10.79
N SER A 195 7.63 2.86 -9.85
CA SER A 195 7.93 2.93 -8.41
C SER A 195 8.84 1.80 -7.91
N TYR A 196 8.73 0.60 -8.49
CA TYR A 196 9.28 -0.64 -7.92
C TYR A 196 9.96 -1.54 -8.95
N GLY A 197 9.96 -1.19 -10.24
CA GLY A 197 10.54 -2.00 -11.31
C GLY A 197 9.66 -3.19 -11.73
N LYS A 198 10.27 -4.32 -12.07
CA LYS A 198 9.56 -5.53 -12.52
C LYS A 198 8.61 -6.03 -11.43
N GLN A 199 7.36 -6.30 -11.80
CA GLN A 199 6.28 -6.68 -10.90
C GLN A 199 6.01 -8.18 -10.96
N ILE A 200 6.00 -8.83 -9.79
CA ILE A 200 5.49 -10.20 -9.65
C ILE A 200 4.22 -10.17 -8.80
N ILE A 201 3.10 -10.41 -9.45
CA ILE A 201 1.79 -10.42 -8.82
C ILE A 201 1.51 -11.81 -8.29
N VAL A 202 1.33 -11.90 -6.97
CA VAL A 202 0.88 -13.13 -6.31
C VAL A 202 -0.60 -12.98 -5.97
N ASN A 203 -1.46 -13.73 -6.66
CA ASN A 203 -2.90 -13.74 -6.40
C ASN A 203 -3.32 -14.98 -5.60
N LEU A 204 -3.78 -14.74 -4.37
CA LEU A 204 -4.20 -15.78 -3.41
C LEU A 204 -5.70 -16.08 -3.43
N VAL A 205 -6.43 -15.54 -4.41
CA VAL A 205 -7.89 -15.68 -4.50
C VAL A 205 -8.30 -17.15 -4.71
N ASN A 206 -9.42 -17.54 -4.11
CA ASN A 206 -10.02 -18.85 -4.33
C ASN A 206 -10.32 -19.08 -5.82
N GLN A 207 -9.81 -20.17 -6.37
CA GLN A 207 -10.10 -20.57 -7.77
C GLN A 207 -11.47 -21.26 -7.90
N LYS A 208 -12.21 -21.38 -6.80
CA LYS A 208 -13.57 -21.90 -6.72
C LYS A 208 -14.55 -20.89 -6.12
N GLY A 209 -15.82 -21.06 -6.44
CA GLY A 209 -16.91 -20.27 -5.86
C GLY A 209 -16.97 -18.82 -6.36
N SER A 210 -17.36 -17.91 -5.46
CA SER A 210 -17.72 -16.53 -5.79
C SER A 210 -16.56 -15.65 -6.25
N GLU A 211 -15.31 -16.03 -5.95
CA GLU A 211 -14.13 -15.21 -6.28
C GLU A 211 -13.44 -15.66 -7.59
N LYS A 212 -13.78 -16.85 -8.10
CA LYS A 212 -13.27 -17.36 -9.38
C LYS A 212 -13.39 -16.35 -10.54
N PRO A 213 -14.49 -15.60 -10.71
CA PRO A 213 -14.56 -14.58 -11.76
C PRO A 213 -13.51 -13.47 -11.61
N LEU A 214 -13.13 -13.10 -10.39
CA LEU A 214 -12.10 -12.08 -10.17
C LEU A 214 -10.72 -12.59 -10.63
N GLU A 215 -10.39 -13.82 -10.26
CA GLU A 215 -9.14 -14.48 -10.65
C GLU A 215 -9.04 -14.56 -12.18
N GLN A 216 -10.08 -15.09 -12.82
CA GLN A 216 -10.11 -15.25 -14.28
C GLN A 216 -10.02 -13.91 -15.02
N THR A 217 -10.71 -12.88 -14.53
CA THR A 217 -10.60 -11.54 -15.12
C THR A 217 -9.20 -10.97 -14.92
N PHE A 218 -8.60 -11.13 -13.74
CA PHE A 218 -7.25 -10.63 -13.49
C PHE A 218 -6.23 -11.30 -14.42
N ALA A 219 -6.25 -12.63 -14.51
CA ALA A 219 -5.37 -13.39 -15.38
C ALA A 219 -5.52 -12.97 -16.86
N LYS A 220 -6.76 -12.80 -17.33
CA LYS A 220 -7.04 -12.32 -18.69
C LYS A 220 -6.46 -10.92 -18.92
N MET A 221 -6.65 -9.99 -17.98
CA MET A 221 -6.16 -8.61 -18.12
C MET A 221 -4.63 -8.54 -18.15
N VAL A 222 -3.93 -9.31 -17.30
CA VAL A 222 -2.47 -9.37 -17.35
C VAL A 222 -2.01 -9.91 -18.71
N ASN A 223 -2.62 -11.00 -19.19
CA ASN A 223 -2.28 -11.57 -20.50
C ASN A 223 -2.56 -10.60 -21.66
N SER A 224 -3.68 -9.87 -21.60
CA SER A 224 -4.04 -8.87 -22.62
C SER A 224 -3.14 -7.63 -22.60
N MET A 225 -2.61 -7.25 -21.44
CA MET A 225 -1.64 -6.17 -21.32
C MET A 225 -0.31 -6.54 -21.97
N GLY A 226 0.09 -7.81 -21.94
CA GLY A 226 1.25 -8.33 -22.66
C GLY A 226 2.59 -7.70 -22.27
N ASN A 227 2.68 -7.07 -21.09
CA ASN A 227 3.87 -6.38 -20.63
C ASN A 227 4.82 -7.36 -19.92
N GLY A 228 6.01 -7.58 -20.49
CA GLY A 228 7.03 -8.48 -19.94
C GLY A 228 7.57 -8.09 -18.56
N MET A 229 7.33 -6.86 -18.11
CA MET A 229 7.67 -6.38 -16.77
C MET A 229 6.66 -6.82 -15.70
N VAL A 230 5.55 -7.44 -16.08
CA VAL A 230 4.50 -7.88 -15.15
C VAL A 230 4.28 -9.38 -15.31
N LYS A 231 4.61 -10.15 -14.26
CA LYS A 231 4.35 -11.58 -14.20
C LYS A 231 3.24 -11.87 -13.20
N TYR A 232 2.30 -12.72 -13.59
CA TYR A 232 1.17 -13.12 -12.76
C TYR A 232 1.30 -14.58 -12.31
N VAL A 233 1.15 -14.79 -11.00
CA VAL A 233 1.18 -16.11 -10.35
C VAL A 233 -0.11 -16.27 -9.55
N ALA A 234 -0.97 -17.18 -9.97
CA ALA A 234 -2.17 -17.56 -9.22
C ALA A 234 -1.86 -18.74 -8.31
N PHE A 235 -2.14 -18.58 -7.01
CA PHE A 235 -1.93 -19.62 -6.01
C PHE A 235 -3.21 -19.80 -5.18
N ASP A 236 -3.89 -20.95 -5.31
CA ASP A 236 -5.08 -21.24 -4.52
C ASP A 236 -4.69 -21.60 -3.07
N PHE A 237 -4.55 -20.56 -2.24
CA PHE A 237 -4.12 -20.69 -0.85
C PHE A 237 -5.05 -21.62 -0.06
N HIS A 238 -6.36 -21.56 -0.28
CA HIS A 238 -7.33 -22.36 0.47
C HIS A 238 -7.30 -23.84 0.09
N LYS A 239 -7.00 -24.15 -1.18
CA LYS A 239 -6.78 -25.53 -1.63
C LYS A 239 -5.44 -26.06 -1.10
N GLU A 240 -4.36 -25.32 -1.33
CA GLU A 240 -3.01 -25.79 -1.06
C GLU A 240 -2.71 -25.81 0.43
N CYS A 241 -2.95 -24.72 1.17
CA CYS A 241 -2.71 -24.64 2.62
C CYS A 241 -3.91 -25.15 3.45
N SER A 242 -4.81 -25.93 2.85
CA SER A 242 -5.92 -26.57 3.57
C SER A 242 -5.40 -27.41 4.74
N ARG A 243 -6.14 -27.36 5.86
CA ARG A 243 -5.81 -28.07 7.11
C ARG A 243 -4.49 -27.58 7.76
N MET A 244 -4.18 -26.29 7.66
CA MET A 244 -2.99 -25.67 8.28
C MET A 244 -1.65 -26.25 7.77
N ARG A 245 -1.63 -26.72 6.52
CA ARG A 245 -0.41 -27.20 5.86
C ARG A 245 0.41 -26.03 5.33
N TRP A 246 1.00 -25.28 6.26
CA TRP A 246 1.81 -24.11 5.99
C TRP A 246 3.12 -24.46 5.26
N ASP A 247 3.57 -25.71 5.36
CA ASP A 247 4.69 -26.27 4.59
C ASP A 247 4.50 -26.08 3.08
N ARG A 248 3.25 -26.06 2.59
CA ARG A 248 2.95 -25.85 1.18
C ARG A 248 3.11 -24.42 0.69
N LEU A 249 3.31 -23.46 1.58
CA LEU A 249 3.79 -22.14 1.16
C LEU A 249 5.17 -22.23 0.53
N GLN A 250 5.98 -23.24 0.88
CA GLN A 250 7.27 -23.46 0.24
C GLN A 250 7.12 -23.69 -1.26
N ILE A 251 6.03 -24.31 -1.74
CA ILE A 251 5.75 -24.46 -3.18
C ILE A 251 5.69 -23.09 -3.87
N LEU A 252 5.00 -22.12 -3.24
CA LEU A 252 4.91 -20.76 -3.76
C LEU A 252 6.28 -20.07 -3.69
N VAL A 253 7.00 -20.23 -2.58
CA VAL A 253 8.35 -19.65 -2.43
C VAL A 253 9.30 -20.21 -3.48
N ASP A 254 9.29 -21.51 -3.72
CA ASP A 254 10.12 -22.19 -4.72
C ASP A 254 9.76 -21.73 -6.13
N GLN A 255 8.47 -21.61 -6.46
CA GLN A 255 8.01 -21.05 -7.74
C GLN A 255 8.47 -19.60 -7.96
N LEU A 256 8.57 -18.83 -6.89
CA LEU A 256 9.00 -17.45 -6.94
C LEU A 256 10.52 -17.29 -6.84
N SER A 257 11.25 -18.31 -6.37
CA SER A 257 12.68 -18.22 -6.04
C SER A 257 13.53 -17.76 -7.23
N GLU A 258 13.41 -18.44 -8.37
CA GLU A 258 14.11 -18.09 -9.63
C GLU A 258 13.84 -16.64 -10.04
N GLN A 259 12.62 -16.16 -9.79
CA GLN A 259 12.20 -14.81 -10.15
C GLN A 259 12.62 -13.76 -9.14
N GLN A 260 12.69 -14.13 -7.86
CA GLN A 260 13.16 -13.27 -6.80
C GLN A 260 14.66 -13.05 -6.93
N ASP A 261 15.43 -14.08 -7.30
CA ASP A 261 16.87 -13.94 -7.53
C ASP A 261 17.15 -12.99 -8.71
N GLU A 262 16.37 -13.09 -9.79
CA GLU A 262 16.43 -12.15 -10.93
C GLU A 262 16.11 -10.70 -10.50
N LEU A 263 15.13 -10.50 -9.61
CA LEU A 263 14.78 -9.19 -9.08
C LEU A 263 15.82 -8.63 -8.11
N LEU A 264 16.48 -9.50 -7.34
CA LEU A 264 17.50 -9.15 -6.36
C LEU A 264 18.89 -8.99 -7.00
N GLY A 265 19.02 -9.23 -8.30
CA GLY A 265 20.28 -9.10 -9.05
C GLY A 265 21.34 -10.10 -8.62
N LYS A 266 20.93 -11.33 -8.26
CA LYS A 266 21.83 -12.44 -7.92
C LYS A 266 22.06 -13.36 -9.11
#